data_AF-A0A8K0CUW9-F1
#
_entry.id   AF-A0A8K0CUW9-F1
#
_cell.length_a   1.000
_cell.length_b   1.000
_cell.length_c   1.000
_cell.angle_alpha   90.00
_cell.angle_beta   90.00
_cell.angle_gamma   90.00
#
_symmetry.space_group_name_H-M   'P 1'
#
loop_
_entity.id
_entity.type
_entity.pdbx_description
1 polymer ?
#
loop_
_entity_poly.entity_id
_entity_poly.type
_entity_poly.pdbx_seq_one_letter_code
_entity_poly.pdbx_strand_id
1 'polypeptide(L)' 'SVSPGYVSTELVDAANKRSGATSSSEQQEFAKTIPSLQPSDIADGVLYALATPPHVQV' A
#
# COMPACT_ATOMS: atom_id res chain seq x y z
N SER A 1 15.01 2.97 1.13
CA SER A 1 13.98 1.95 1.44
C SER A 1 12.63 2.61 1.32
N VAL A 2 11.66 2.01 0.65
CA VAL A 2 10.32 2.61 0.49
C VAL A 2 9.35 1.92 1.44
N SER A 3 8.75 2.69 2.35
CA SER A 3 7.81 2.20 3.36
C SER A 3 6.45 2.89 3.15
N PRO A 4 5.59 2.36 2.26
CA PRO A 4 4.31 2.99 1.95
C PRO A 4 3.32 2.92 3.12
N GLY A 5 2.38 3.85 3.14
CA GLY A 5 1.20 3.81 4.00
C GLY A 5 0.17 2.80 3.52
N TYR A 6 -1.12 3.03 3.81
CA TYR A 6 -2.19 2.14 3.32
C TYR A 6 -2.37 2.29 1.81
N VAL A 7 -2.19 1.19 1.07
CA VAL A 7 -2.31 1.14 -0.38
C VAL A 7 -3.49 0.24 -0.76
N SER A 8 -4.33 0.73 -1.68
CA SER A 8 -5.46 -0.01 -2.25
C SER A 8 -4.97 -1.19 -3.11
N THR A 9 -4.69 -2.30 -2.44
CA THR A 9 -4.22 -3.56 -3.03
C THR A 9 -4.98 -4.73 -2.41
N GLU A 10 -4.87 -5.90 -3.03
CA GLU A 10 -5.46 -7.14 -2.56
C GLU A 10 -4.73 -7.74 -1.34
N LEU A 11 -3.66 -7.11 -0.85
CA LEU A 11 -2.80 -7.64 0.21
C LEU A 11 -3.57 -7.92 1.51
N VAL A 12 -4.43 -6.99 1.93
CA VAL A 12 -5.22 -7.13 3.17
C VAL A 12 -6.23 -8.26 3.04
N ASP A 13 -6.92 -8.34 1.90
CA ASP A 13 -7.88 -9.42 1.62
C ASP A 13 -7.19 -10.79 1.58
N ALA A 14 -6.02 -10.88 0.94
CA ALA A 14 -5.23 -12.09 0.89
C ALA A 14 -4.71 -12.49 2.28
N ALA A 15 -4.25 -11.53 3.08
CA ALA A 15 -3.79 -11.76 4.44
C ALA A 15 -4.92 -12.24 5.37
N ASN A 16 -6.09 -11.63 5.30
CA ASN A 16 -7.28 -12.02 6.08
C ASN A 16 -7.74 -13.43 5.72
N LYS A 17 -7.83 -13.74 4.42
CA LYS A 17 -8.14 -15.10 3.95
C LYS A 17 -7.14 -16.13 4.48
N ARG A 18 -5.84 -15.79 4.51
CA ARG A 18 -4.79 -16.68 5.00
C ARG A 18 -4.82 -16.87 6.51
N SER A 19 -5.12 -15.83 7.28
CA SER A 19 -5.18 -15.89 8.74
C SER A 19 -6.46 -16.50 9.28
N GLY A 20 -7.46 -16.76 8.42
CA GLY A 20 -8.80 -17.16 8.83
C GLY A 20 -9.60 -16.01 9.46
N ALA A 21 -9.08 -14.78 9.41
CA ALA A 21 -9.80 -13.60 9.86
C ALA A 21 -10.93 -13.29 8.88
N THR A 22 -12.16 -13.21 9.39
CA THR A 22 -13.30 -12.75 8.60
C THR A 22 -13.34 -11.23 8.71
N SER A 23 -13.23 -10.52 7.59
CA SER A 23 -13.30 -9.05 7.55
C SER A 23 -14.65 -8.59 8.11
N SER A 24 -14.66 -8.00 9.32
CA SER A 24 -15.88 -7.46 9.92
C SER A 24 -16.45 -6.33 9.05
N SER A 25 -17.75 -6.09 9.13
CA SER A 25 -18.42 -4.97 8.44
C SER A 25 -17.75 -3.62 8.77
N GLU A 26 -17.28 -3.46 10.00
CA GLU A 26 -16.54 -2.28 10.46
C GLU A 26 -15.18 -2.11 9.75
N GLN A 27 -14.43 -3.20 9.51
CA GLN A 27 -13.17 -3.15 8.78
C GLN A 27 -13.37 -2.79 7.31
N GLN A 28 -14.46 -3.28 6.71
CA GLN A 28 -14.79 -2.96 5.32
C GLN A 28 -15.20 -1.49 5.15
N GLU A 29 -15.96 -0.93 6.09
CA GLU A 29 -16.33 0.49 6.09
C GLU A 29 -15.12 1.40 6.37
N PHE A 30 -14.24 0.99 7.30
CA PHE A 30 -12.97 1.69 7.53
C PHE A 30 -12.12 1.71 6.25
N ALA A 31 -11.98 0.59 5.55
CA ALA A 31 -11.21 0.51 4.31
C ALA A 31 -11.75 1.42 3.18
N LYS A 32 -13.06 1.70 3.16
CA LYS A 32 -13.68 2.61 2.18
C LYS A 32 -13.52 4.10 2.53
N THR A 33 -13.36 4.42 3.81
CA THR A 33 -13.37 5.80 4.30
C THR A 33 -11.97 6.35 4.57
N ILE A 34 -10.99 5.48 4.80
CA ILE A 34 -9.60 5.92 4.91
C ILE A 34 -9.06 6.38 3.55
N PRO A 35 -8.41 7.55 3.49
CA PRO A 35 -7.59 7.92 2.34
C PRO A 35 -6.56 6.81 2.08
N SER A 36 -6.52 6.31 0.86
CA SER A 36 -5.64 5.23 0.45
C SER A 36 -4.81 5.67 -0.75
N LEU A 37 -3.55 5.23 -0.76
CA LEU A 37 -2.69 5.38 -1.93
C LEU A 37 -3.13 4.40 -3.01
N GLN A 38 -3.02 4.81 -4.27
CA GLN A 38 -3.12 3.90 -5.39
C GLN A 38 -1.77 3.21 -5.64
N PRO A 39 -1.75 1.99 -6.20
CA PRO A 39 -0.50 1.32 -6.54
C PRO A 39 0.42 2.16 -7.45
N SER A 40 -0.15 2.99 -8.33
CA SER A 40 0.57 3.92 -9.19
C SER A 40 1.38 4.95 -8.40
N ASP A 41 0.85 5.44 -7.28
CA ASP A 41 1.54 6.44 -6.46
C ASP A 41 2.86 5.88 -5.89
N ILE A 42 2.86 4.58 -5.56
CA ILE A 42 4.06 3.88 -5.08
C ILE A 42 5.03 3.60 -6.24
N ALA A 43 4.51 3.21 -7.40
CA ALA A 43 5.34 2.98 -8.59
C ALA A 43 6.09 4.26 -8.99
N ASP A 44 5.39 5.39 -9.03
CA ASP A 44 5.97 6.70 -9.34
C ASP A 44 7.00 7.11 -8.28
N GLY A 45 6.73 6.86 -6.99
CA GLY A 45 7.68 7.10 -5.90
C GLY A 45 8.96 6.26 -6.01
N VAL A 46 8.85 5.00 -6.41
CA VAL A 46 10.01 4.12 -6.67
C VAL A 46 10.80 4.62 -7.88
N LEU A 47 10.12 4.98 -8.97
CA LEU A 47 10.78 5.55 -10.16
C LEU A 47 11.52 6.85 -9.82
N TYR A 48 10.92 7.71 -9.00
CA TYR A 48 11.57 8.92 -8.51
C TYR A 48 12.87 8.61 -7.75
N ALA A 49 12.83 7.67 -6.80
CA ALA A 49 14.00 7.28 -6.02
C ALA A 49 15.11 6.66 -6.89
N LEU A 50 14.75 5.91 -7.94
CA LEU A 50 15.72 5.30 -8.86
C LEU A 50 16.24 6.26 -9.93
N ALA A 51 15.49 7.31 -10.26
CA ALA A 51 15.89 8.30 -11.26
C ALA A 51 16.94 9.29 -10.74
N THR A 52 17.20 9.34 -9.42
CA THR A 52 18.24 10.21 -8.87
C THR A 52 19.65 9.75 -9.30
N PRO A 53 20.62 10.68 -9.43
CA PRO A 53 21.99 10.31 -9.80
C PRO A 53 22.60 9.24 -8.88
N PRO A 54 23.54 8.40 -9.37
CA PRO A 54 24.08 7.27 -8.60
C PRO A 54 24.76 7.62 -7.27
N HIS A 55 25.13 8.89 -7.07
CA HIS A 55 25.75 9.39 -5.84
C HIS A 55 24.73 9.94 -4.82
N VAL A 56 23.44 9.90 -5.16
CA VAL A 56 22.34 10.31 -4.28
C VAL A 56 21.62 9.05 -3.80
N GLN A 57 21.40 8.94 -2.49
CA GLN A 57 20.61 7.88 -1.89
C GLN A 57 19.38 8.48 -1.22
N VAL A 58 18.22 7.96 -1.60
CA VAL A 58 16.88 8.34 -1.12
C VAL A 58 16.26 7.20 -0.32
#